data_AF-A0A1F8R1L9-F1
#
_entry.id   AF-A0A1F8R1L9-F1
#
_cell.length_a   1.000
_cell.length_b   1.000
_cell.length_c   1.000
_cell.angle_alpha   90.00
_cell.angle_beta   90.00
_cell.angle_gamma   90.00
#
_symmetry.space_group_name_H-M   'P 1'
#
loop_
_entity.id
_entity.type
_entity.pdbx_description
1 polymer ?
#
loop_
_entity_poly.entity_id
_entity_poly.type
_entity_poly.pdbx_seq_one_letter_code
_entity_poly.pdbx_strand_id
1 'polypeptide(L)'
;MALTSRQRTFLERLLDLYRESLQPIHYSVIAEKLGIGRTTAYDMMRLLEQKGYVTPEYVLAPDAGPGRSTVVFSPTPKAHAAIRWLSRQSTQGEEWEQLRDRILSSLNRDTLADSPILDEVLSHLANQDSPLTFCAEALTALLLNLQHELRSRLNESALIRLLIAPESEQPAGLTMLPGVLLGLGLTERANRQIDEWIGIAQEYQQRLQRLAPEGRQALLGFLREMVSILET
;
A
#
# COMPACT_ATOMS: atom_id res chain seq x y z
N MET A 1 -5.14 8.25 -18.94
CA MET A 1 -5.88 9.19 -18.07
C MET A 1 -6.47 8.44 -16.89
N ALA A 2 -6.28 8.95 -15.69
CA ALA A 2 -6.87 8.39 -14.46
C ALA A 2 -8.40 8.57 -14.43
N LEU A 3 -9.10 7.70 -13.70
CA LEU A 3 -10.53 7.86 -13.37
C LEU A 3 -10.67 8.94 -12.30
N THR A 4 -11.65 9.83 -12.44
CA THR A 4 -12.01 10.75 -11.35
C THR A 4 -12.75 9.99 -10.25
N SER A 5 -12.79 10.55 -9.04
CA SER A 5 -13.54 9.96 -7.90
C SER A 5 -14.99 9.62 -8.30
N ARG A 6 -15.70 10.56 -8.94
CA ARG A 6 -17.06 10.34 -9.41
C ARG A 6 -17.19 9.23 -10.46
N GLN A 7 -16.24 9.12 -11.39
CA GLN A 7 -16.24 8.05 -12.39
C GLN A 7 -15.96 6.69 -11.77
N ARG A 8 -15.09 6.64 -10.74
CA ARG A 8 -14.79 5.45 -9.95
C ARG A 8 -16.05 4.96 -9.23
N THR A 9 -16.75 5.82 -8.51
CA THR A 9 -17.99 5.46 -7.80
C THR A 9 -19.04 4.87 -8.75
N PHE A 10 -19.17 5.44 -9.95
CA PHE A 10 -20.08 4.89 -10.97
C PHE A 10 -19.65 3.52 -11.47
N LEU A 11 -18.36 3.34 -11.73
CA LEU A 11 -17.81 2.07 -12.21
C LEU A 11 -17.92 0.96 -11.16
N GLU A 12 -17.69 1.29 -9.88
CA GLU A 12 -17.89 0.38 -8.74
C GLU A 12 -19.36 -0.05 -8.66
N ARG A 13 -20.31 0.89 -8.69
CA ARG A 13 -21.74 0.56 -8.66
C ARG A 13 -22.21 -0.27 -9.86
N LEU A 14 -21.70 0.01 -11.06
CA LEU A 14 -22.02 -0.81 -12.23
C LEU A 14 -21.55 -2.25 -12.03
N LEU A 15 -20.32 -2.45 -11.53
CA LEU A 15 -19.77 -3.78 -11.29
C LEU A 15 -20.53 -4.54 -10.22
N ASP A 16 -20.97 -3.87 -9.15
CA ASP A 16 -21.82 -4.47 -8.11
C ASP A 16 -23.12 -5.01 -8.74
N LEU A 17 -23.85 -4.16 -9.47
CA LEU A 17 -25.10 -4.53 -10.13
C LEU A 17 -24.92 -5.63 -11.19
N TYR A 18 -23.83 -5.59 -11.94
CA TYR A 18 -23.51 -6.61 -12.94
C TYR A 18 -23.15 -7.95 -12.28
N ARG A 19 -22.50 -7.97 -11.11
CA ARG A 19 -22.23 -9.22 -10.39
C ARG A 19 -23.49 -9.87 -9.83
N GLU A 20 -24.44 -9.05 -9.37
CA GLU A 20 -25.71 -9.54 -8.82
C GLU A 20 -26.60 -10.18 -9.90
N SER A 21 -26.63 -9.59 -11.09
CA SER A 21 -27.56 -9.99 -12.15
C SER A 21 -26.91 -10.80 -13.28
N LEU A 22 -25.60 -10.65 -13.50
CA LEU A 22 -24.86 -11.12 -14.68
C LEU A 22 -25.50 -10.68 -16.01
N GLN A 23 -26.24 -9.56 -16.00
CA GLN A 23 -26.92 -9.00 -17.16
C GLN A 23 -26.48 -7.56 -17.43
N PRO A 24 -26.53 -7.10 -18.70
CA PRO A 24 -26.27 -5.70 -19.04
C PRO A 24 -27.19 -4.75 -18.26
N ILE A 25 -26.63 -3.66 -17.73
CA ILE A 25 -27.32 -2.77 -16.80
C ILE A 25 -27.83 -1.52 -17.51
N HIS A 26 -29.12 -1.21 -17.32
CA HIS A 26 -29.67 0.07 -17.77
C HIS A 26 -29.20 1.22 -16.85
N TYR A 27 -28.82 2.35 -17.44
CA TYR A 27 -28.28 3.49 -16.68
C TYR A 27 -29.25 4.08 -15.63
N SER A 28 -30.57 3.87 -15.80
CA SER A 28 -31.55 4.32 -14.80
C SER A 28 -31.42 3.58 -13.47
N VAL A 29 -30.99 2.31 -13.47
CA VAL A 29 -30.78 1.52 -12.25
C VAL A 29 -29.64 2.12 -11.44
N ILE A 30 -28.56 2.50 -12.12
CA ILE A 30 -27.41 3.18 -11.51
C ILE A 30 -27.84 4.56 -10.98
N ALA A 31 -28.67 5.28 -11.73
CA ALA A 31 -29.19 6.59 -11.33
C ALA A 31 -29.97 6.50 -10.01
N GLU A 32 -30.86 5.51 -9.89
CA GLU A 32 -31.65 5.24 -8.69
C GLU A 32 -30.76 4.86 -7.49
N LYS A 33 -29.79 3.95 -7.69
CA LYS A 33 -28.88 3.53 -6.63
C LYS A 33 -27.95 4.64 -6.13
N LEU A 34 -27.59 5.58 -7.00
CA LEU A 34 -26.73 6.72 -6.66
C LEU A 34 -27.52 7.98 -6.26
N GLY A 35 -28.84 7.97 -6.34
CA GLY A 35 -29.68 9.13 -6.01
C GLY A 35 -29.46 10.33 -6.95
N ILE A 36 -29.19 10.07 -8.23
CA ILE A 36 -28.87 11.10 -9.23
C ILE A 36 -29.88 11.11 -10.39
N GLY A 37 -29.86 12.18 -11.18
CA GLY A 37 -30.69 12.29 -12.38
C GLY A 37 -30.30 11.27 -13.47
N ARG A 38 -31.32 10.77 -14.20
CA ARG A 38 -31.14 9.81 -15.32
C ARG A 38 -30.22 10.34 -16.42
N THR A 39 -30.31 11.62 -16.76
CA THR A 39 -29.44 12.28 -17.76
C THR A 39 -27.97 12.24 -17.31
N THR A 40 -27.71 12.59 -16.05
CA THR A 40 -26.36 12.53 -15.47
C THR A 40 -25.79 11.12 -15.48
N ALA A 41 -26.63 10.12 -15.20
CA ALA A 41 -26.19 8.73 -15.27
C ALA A 41 -25.85 8.32 -16.70
N TYR A 42 -26.69 8.67 -17.67
CA TYR A 42 -26.44 8.42 -19.09
C TYR A 42 -25.12 9.05 -19.56
N ASP A 43 -24.91 10.33 -19.27
CA ASP A 43 -23.68 11.04 -19.65
C ASP A 43 -22.44 10.39 -19.05
N MET A 44 -22.51 9.96 -17.78
CA MET A 44 -21.41 9.27 -17.13
C MET A 44 -21.10 7.91 -17.77
N MET A 45 -22.14 7.15 -18.15
CA MET A 45 -21.96 5.88 -18.85
C MET A 45 -21.31 6.07 -20.22
N ARG A 46 -21.68 7.12 -20.95
CA ARG A 46 -21.01 7.50 -22.21
C ARG A 46 -19.56 7.92 -22.01
N LEU A 47 -19.24 8.64 -20.92
CA LEU A 47 -17.85 8.97 -20.59
C LEU A 47 -17.03 7.72 -20.25
N LEU A 48 -17.60 6.76 -19.51
CA LEU A 48 -16.95 5.49 -19.20
C LEU A 48 -16.76 4.62 -20.45
N GLU A 49 -17.71 4.68 -21.40
CA GLU A 49 -17.63 4.02 -22.70
C GLU A 49 -16.48 4.59 -23.53
N GLN A 50 -16.41 5.92 -23.67
CA GLN A 50 -15.31 6.59 -24.37
C GLN A 50 -13.94 6.23 -23.78
N LYS A 51 -13.89 5.97 -22.48
CA LYS A 51 -12.68 5.52 -21.77
C LYS A 51 -12.45 4.01 -21.86
N GLY A 52 -13.34 3.25 -22.49
CA GLY A 52 -13.24 1.79 -22.70
C GLY A 52 -13.53 0.93 -21.48
N TYR A 53 -14.18 1.48 -20.45
CA TYR A 53 -14.54 0.74 -19.24
C TYR A 53 -15.88 0.02 -19.37
N VAL A 54 -16.76 0.48 -20.25
CA VAL A 54 -18.06 -0.15 -20.50
C VAL A 54 -18.30 -0.28 -21.99
N THR A 55 -19.14 -1.24 -22.35
CA THR A 55 -19.60 -1.49 -23.71
C THR A 55 -21.11 -1.32 -23.75
N PRO A 56 -21.67 -0.51 -24.67
CA PRO A 56 -23.11 -0.38 -24.82
C PRO A 56 -23.68 -1.54 -25.64
N GLU A 57 -24.90 -1.93 -25.30
CA GLU A 57 -25.73 -2.86 -26.07
C GLU A 57 -27.10 -2.23 -26.26
N TYR A 58 -27.67 -2.38 -27.46
CA TYR A 58 -28.99 -1.82 -27.79
C TYR A 58 -30.01 -2.96 -27.84
N VAL A 59 -30.91 -2.99 -26.86
CA VAL A 59 -31.96 -4.00 -26.72
C VAL A 59 -33.31 -3.44 -27.12
N LEU A 60 -34.14 -4.26 -27.74
CA LEU A 60 -35.51 -3.88 -28.08
C LEU A 60 -36.36 -3.94 -26.80
N ALA A 61 -37.00 -2.83 -26.44
CA ALA A 61 -37.89 -2.80 -25.29
C ALA A 61 -39.15 -3.65 -25.58
N PRO A 62 -39.57 -4.56 -24.67
CA PRO A 62 -40.77 -5.38 -24.86
C PRO A 62 -42.05 -4.56 -25.04
N ASP A 63 -42.13 -3.40 -24.39
CA ASP A 63 -43.34 -2.58 -24.27
C ASP A 63 -43.32 -1.29 -25.12
N ALA A 64 -42.30 -1.10 -25.96
CA ALA A 64 -42.20 0.09 -26.80
C ALA A 64 -42.60 -0.27 -28.24
N GLY A 65 -43.52 0.50 -28.82
CA GLY A 65 -43.87 0.40 -30.24
C GLY A 65 -42.64 0.45 -31.17
N PRO A 66 -42.81 0.09 -32.45
CA PRO A 66 -41.70 -0.19 -33.36
C PRO A 66 -40.64 0.92 -33.37
N GLY A 67 -39.39 0.55 -33.05
CA GLY A 67 -38.20 1.39 -33.29
C GLY A 67 -37.51 2.02 -32.07
N ARG A 68 -37.97 1.81 -30.83
CA ARG A 68 -37.28 2.37 -29.64
C ARG A 68 -36.35 1.35 -28.99
N SER A 69 -35.12 1.26 -29.50
CA SER A 69 -34.04 0.53 -28.83
C SER A 69 -33.64 1.25 -27.53
N THR A 70 -33.51 0.48 -26.45
CA THR A 70 -33.00 0.94 -25.15
C THR A 70 -31.53 0.56 -25.03
N VAL A 71 -30.72 1.45 -24.45
CA VAL A 71 -29.27 1.22 -24.27
C VAL A 71 -28.97 0.69 -22.87
N VAL A 72 -28.28 -0.44 -22.82
CA VAL A 72 -27.77 -1.06 -21.61
C VAL A 72 -26.25 -1.16 -21.70
N PHE A 73 -25.58 -1.36 -20.58
CA PHE A 73 -24.12 -1.34 -20.51
C PHE A 73 -23.57 -2.54 -19.76
N SER A 74 -22.50 -3.11 -20.31
CA SER A 74 -21.74 -4.22 -19.71
C SER A 74 -20.31 -3.77 -19.38
N PRO A 75 -19.77 -4.10 -18.20
CA PRO A 75 -18.39 -3.77 -17.84
C PRO A 75 -17.38 -4.55 -18.68
N THR A 76 -16.32 -3.89 -19.15
CA THR A 76 -15.26 -4.55 -19.92
C THR A 76 -14.24 -5.24 -18.98
N PRO A 77 -13.34 -6.11 -19.50
CA PRO A 77 -12.21 -6.62 -18.72
C PRO A 77 -11.34 -5.49 -18.12
N LYS A 78 -11.25 -4.36 -18.82
CA LYS A 78 -10.54 -3.15 -18.35
C LYS A 78 -11.18 -2.57 -17.09
N ALA A 79 -12.52 -2.55 -16.98
CA ALA A 79 -13.20 -2.12 -15.77
C ALA A 79 -12.86 -2.99 -14.57
N HIS A 80 -12.91 -4.32 -14.75
CA HIS A 80 -12.57 -5.27 -13.70
C HIS A 80 -11.12 -5.12 -13.26
N ALA A 81 -10.19 -4.92 -14.20
CA ALA A 81 -8.79 -4.68 -13.88
C ALA A 81 -8.58 -3.36 -13.12
N ALA A 82 -9.25 -2.28 -13.55
CA ALA A 82 -9.10 -0.96 -12.94
C ALA A 82 -9.60 -0.92 -11.50
N ILE A 83 -10.77 -1.49 -11.20
CA ILE A 83 -11.26 -1.55 -9.82
C ILE A 83 -10.39 -2.47 -8.97
N ARG A 84 -9.95 -3.64 -9.46
CA ARG A 84 -9.00 -4.48 -8.69
C ARG A 84 -7.71 -3.76 -8.36
N TRP A 85 -7.13 -3.02 -9.31
CA TRP A 85 -5.91 -2.25 -9.07
C TRP A 85 -6.13 -1.13 -8.05
N LEU A 86 -7.22 -0.39 -8.21
CA LEU A 86 -7.60 0.71 -7.31
C LEU A 86 -7.98 0.23 -5.90
N SER A 87 -8.62 -0.94 -5.77
CA SER A 87 -8.91 -1.59 -4.50
C SER A 87 -7.65 -2.10 -3.82
N ARG A 88 -6.72 -2.72 -4.57
CA ARG A 88 -5.42 -3.12 -4.01
C ARG A 88 -4.61 -1.93 -3.52
N GLN A 89 -4.64 -0.80 -4.22
CA GLN A 89 -3.97 0.43 -3.75
C GLN A 89 -4.60 1.01 -2.49
N SER A 90 -5.93 1.02 -2.36
CA SER A 90 -6.59 1.49 -1.14
C SER A 90 -6.34 0.56 0.04
N THR A 91 -6.43 -0.75 -0.17
CA THR A 91 -6.17 -1.75 0.87
C THR A 91 -4.71 -1.71 1.32
N GLN A 92 -3.75 -1.59 0.39
CA GLN A 92 -2.34 -1.47 0.73
C GLN A 92 -2.03 -0.19 1.54
N GLY A 93 -2.77 0.91 1.31
CA GLY A 93 -2.65 2.13 2.09
C GLY A 93 -3.20 1.99 3.52
N GLU A 94 -4.36 1.35 3.69
CA GLU A 94 -4.94 1.07 5.01
C GLU A 94 -4.10 0.08 5.82
N GLU A 95 -3.62 -0.99 5.19
CA GLU A 95 -2.70 -1.96 5.81
C GLU A 95 -1.38 -1.29 6.24
N TRP A 96 -0.86 -0.38 5.42
CA TRP A 96 0.33 0.40 5.73
C TRP A 96 0.16 1.28 6.96
N GLU A 97 -0.92 2.08 7.03
CA GLU A 97 -1.15 2.96 8.18
C GLU A 97 -1.39 2.17 9.46
N GLN A 98 -2.15 1.07 9.40
CA GLN A 98 -2.36 0.19 10.56
C GLN A 98 -1.03 -0.42 11.05
N LEU A 99 -0.16 -0.86 10.14
CA LEU A 99 1.16 -1.36 10.49
C LEU A 99 2.02 -0.27 11.15
N ARG A 100 2.09 0.91 10.52
CA ARG A 100 2.85 2.06 11.00
C ARG A 100 2.43 2.43 12.42
N ASP A 101 1.13 2.61 12.64
CA ASP A 101 0.59 2.99 13.95
C ASP A 101 0.83 1.89 15.00
N ARG A 102 0.70 0.62 14.63
CA ARG A 102 1.00 -0.52 15.51
C ARG A 102 2.46 -0.50 15.96
N ILE A 103 3.39 -0.39 15.02
CA ILE A 103 4.83 -0.40 15.33
C ILE A 103 5.20 0.82 16.17
N LEU A 104 4.82 2.03 15.76
CA LEU A 104 5.16 3.26 16.50
C LEU A 104 4.58 3.25 17.93
N SER A 105 3.35 2.76 18.09
CA SER A 105 2.73 2.63 19.43
C SER A 105 3.44 1.61 20.32
N SER A 106 4.03 0.56 19.73
CA SER A 106 4.79 -0.45 20.46
C SER A 106 6.15 0.07 20.94
N LEU A 107 6.79 0.96 20.17
CA LEU A 107 8.09 1.55 20.47
C LEU A 107 8.06 2.58 21.62
N ASN A 108 6.90 3.23 21.86
CA ASN A 108 6.71 4.25 22.89
C ASN A 108 6.59 3.70 24.33
N ARG A 109 6.60 2.39 24.53
CA ARG A 109 6.45 1.76 25.85
C ARG A 109 7.83 1.30 26.31
N ASP A 110 8.19 1.53 27.58
CA ASP A 110 9.46 1.17 28.27
C ASP A 110 9.88 -0.32 28.20
N THR A 111 9.35 -1.09 27.26
CA THR A 111 9.64 -2.49 26.89
C THR A 111 11.03 -2.72 26.27
N LEU A 112 11.94 -1.75 26.41
CA LEU A 112 13.21 -1.68 25.68
C LEU A 112 14.35 -2.51 26.32
N ALA A 113 14.01 -3.36 27.29
CA ALA A 113 15.00 -4.16 28.02
C ALA A 113 15.10 -5.61 27.51
N ASP A 114 14.04 -6.18 26.94
CA ASP A 114 14.02 -7.51 26.29
C ASP A 114 12.74 -7.53 25.43
N SER A 115 12.86 -7.43 24.10
CA SER A 115 11.75 -6.96 23.27
C SER A 115 10.90 -8.11 22.70
N PRO A 116 9.74 -8.47 23.29
CA PRO A 116 8.77 -9.38 22.66
C PRO A 116 8.28 -8.84 21.31
N ILE A 117 8.47 -7.55 21.05
CA ILE A 117 8.16 -6.89 19.76
C ILE A 117 9.11 -7.39 18.67
N LEU A 118 10.38 -7.68 19.00
CA LEU A 118 11.30 -8.22 18.00
C LEU A 118 10.87 -9.60 17.53
N ASP A 119 10.53 -10.50 18.46
CA ASP A 119 10.01 -11.83 18.13
C ASP A 119 8.68 -11.76 17.37
N GLU A 120 7.79 -10.84 17.75
CA GLU A 120 6.54 -10.58 17.04
C GLU A 120 6.80 -10.14 15.59
N VAL A 121 7.68 -9.17 15.38
CA VAL A 121 8.03 -8.66 14.04
C VAL A 121 8.71 -9.74 13.18
N LEU A 122 9.61 -10.53 13.76
CA LEU A 122 10.26 -11.66 13.08
C LEU A 122 9.24 -12.74 12.66
N SER A 123 8.23 -13.02 13.51
CA SER A 123 7.18 -13.99 13.19
C SER A 123 6.27 -13.56 12.03
N HIS A 124 6.07 -12.24 11.86
CA HIS A 124 5.25 -11.69 10.78
C HIS A 124 6.01 -11.59 9.46
N LEU A 125 7.33 -11.34 9.48
CA LEU A 125 8.17 -11.15 8.29
C LEU A 125 8.02 -12.27 7.24
N ALA A 126 7.93 -13.52 7.66
CA ALA A 126 7.81 -14.67 6.76
C ALA A 126 6.48 -14.74 5.98
N ASN A 127 5.44 -14.04 6.45
CA ASN A 127 4.09 -14.10 5.88
C ASN A 127 3.67 -12.81 5.14
N GLN A 128 4.58 -11.86 4.95
CA GLN A 128 4.24 -10.58 4.32
C GLN A 128 4.28 -10.64 2.79
N ASP A 129 3.12 -10.44 2.15
CA ASP A 129 2.98 -10.35 0.69
C ASP A 129 3.30 -8.95 0.14
N SER A 130 3.12 -7.90 0.95
CA SER A 130 3.35 -6.51 0.54
C SER A 130 4.84 -6.13 0.69
N PRO A 131 5.50 -5.63 -0.38
CA PRO A 131 6.89 -5.17 -0.29
C PRO A 131 7.10 -4.04 0.72
N LEU A 132 6.11 -3.15 0.89
CA LEU A 132 6.20 -2.00 1.80
C LEU A 132 6.15 -2.45 3.26
N THR A 133 5.18 -3.30 3.57
CA THR A 133 4.95 -3.87 4.91
C THR A 133 6.17 -4.69 5.35
N PHE A 134 6.68 -5.54 4.46
CA PHE A 134 7.92 -6.29 4.72
C PHE A 134 9.10 -5.35 4.98
N CYS A 135 9.29 -4.31 4.14
CA CYS A 135 10.42 -3.41 4.31
C CYS A 135 10.38 -2.66 5.64
N ALA A 136 9.20 -2.26 6.09
CA ALA A 136 9.03 -1.60 7.38
C ALA A 136 9.29 -2.55 8.55
N GLU A 137 8.73 -3.75 8.54
CA GLU A 137 8.99 -4.76 9.58
C GLU A 137 10.47 -5.16 9.63
N ALA A 138 11.12 -5.36 8.48
CA ALA A 138 12.54 -5.65 8.41
C ALA A 138 13.40 -4.50 8.97
N LEU A 139 13.08 -3.24 8.64
CA LEU A 139 13.75 -2.09 9.24
C LEU A 139 13.53 -2.02 10.74
N THR A 140 12.31 -2.27 11.21
CA THR A 140 12.00 -2.31 12.64
C THR A 140 12.81 -3.40 13.35
N ALA A 141 12.86 -4.62 12.81
CA ALA A 141 13.64 -5.71 13.37
C ALA A 141 15.13 -5.37 13.45
N LEU A 142 15.71 -4.83 12.37
CA LEU A 142 17.12 -4.45 12.32
C LEU A 142 17.46 -3.32 13.31
N LEU A 143 16.56 -2.33 13.45
CA LEU A 143 16.74 -1.22 14.40
C LEU A 143 16.59 -1.70 15.86
N LEU A 144 15.60 -2.56 16.15
CA LEU A 144 15.38 -3.12 17.48
C LEU A 144 16.53 -4.03 17.91
N ASN A 145 17.03 -4.88 17.00
CA ASN A 145 18.16 -5.77 17.27
C ASN A 145 19.43 -5.02 17.69
N LEU A 146 19.57 -3.76 17.28
CA LEU A 146 20.75 -2.94 17.57
C LEU A 146 20.42 -1.71 18.39
N GLN A 147 19.24 -1.66 19.01
CA GLN A 147 18.70 -0.45 19.59
C GLN A 147 19.63 0.18 20.64
N HIS A 148 20.21 -0.63 21.52
CA HIS A 148 21.09 -0.16 22.59
C HIS A 148 22.35 0.52 22.01
N GLU A 149 22.96 -0.11 21.01
CA GLU A 149 24.15 0.40 20.32
C GLU A 149 23.82 1.57 19.40
N LEU A 150 22.63 1.57 18.81
CA LEU A 150 22.18 2.67 17.99
C LEU A 150 21.99 3.92 18.84
N ARG A 151 21.40 3.80 20.04
CA ARG A 151 21.25 4.91 20.97
C ARG A 151 22.59 5.48 21.42
N SER A 152 23.57 4.64 21.75
CA SER A 152 24.91 5.10 22.13
C SER A 152 25.59 5.81 20.95
N ARG A 153 25.57 5.22 19.76
CA ARG A 153 26.28 5.74 18.58
C ARG A 153 25.58 6.86 17.82
N LEU A 154 24.26 6.99 17.94
CA LEU A 154 23.54 8.16 17.42
C LEU A 154 24.08 9.41 18.10
N ASN A 155 24.38 9.38 19.39
CA ASN A 155 24.95 10.53 20.09
C ASN A 155 26.43 10.80 19.75
N GLU A 156 27.16 9.79 19.30
CA GLU A 156 28.61 9.89 19.10
C GLU A 156 29.05 10.08 17.65
N SER A 157 28.25 9.68 16.64
CA SER A 157 28.69 9.73 15.23
C SER A 157 27.70 10.43 14.28
N ALA A 158 28.21 11.47 13.60
CA ALA A 158 27.48 12.21 12.58
C ALA A 158 27.15 11.35 11.34
N LEU A 159 27.97 10.33 11.05
CA LEU A 159 27.75 9.41 9.92
C LEU A 159 26.52 8.52 10.14
N ILE A 160 26.35 7.96 11.34
CA ILE A 160 25.17 7.14 11.66
C ILE A 160 23.92 8.01 11.67
N ARG A 161 23.99 9.24 12.23
CA ARG A 161 22.90 10.22 12.13
C ARG A 161 22.51 10.53 10.69
N LEU A 162 23.49 10.79 9.80
CA LEU A 162 23.22 11.11 8.39
C LEU A 162 22.54 9.96 7.63
N LEU A 163 22.85 8.72 7.99
CA LEU A 163 22.31 7.52 7.34
C LEU A 163 20.92 7.13 7.85
N ILE A 164 20.67 7.36 9.14
CA ILE A 164 19.47 6.91 9.85
C ILE A 164 18.41 8.01 9.93
N ALA A 165 18.84 9.28 9.99
CA ALA A 165 17.99 10.46 9.89
C ALA A 165 18.43 11.35 8.70
N PRO A 166 18.38 10.85 7.46
CA PRO A 166 18.74 11.66 6.31
C PRO A 166 17.76 12.84 6.19
N GLU A 167 18.26 14.06 6.38
CA GLU A 167 17.52 15.30 6.13
C GLU A 167 17.10 15.43 4.65
N SER A 168 17.79 14.70 3.77
CA SER A 168 17.52 14.65 2.34
C SER A 168 16.38 13.69 1.99
N GLU A 169 15.58 14.03 0.97
CA GLU A 169 14.59 13.14 0.34
C GLU A 169 15.24 11.97 -0.44
N GLN A 170 16.58 11.88 -0.44
CA GLN A 170 17.29 10.86 -1.21
C GLN A 170 17.13 9.46 -0.58
N PRO A 171 16.66 8.46 -1.35
CA PRO A 171 16.48 7.09 -0.88
C PRO A 171 17.80 6.32 -0.65
N ALA A 172 18.95 7.00 -0.76
CA ALA A 172 20.26 6.41 -0.53
C ALA A 172 20.39 5.85 0.90
N GLY A 173 19.82 6.56 1.90
CA GLY A 173 19.79 6.11 3.29
C GLY A 173 19.11 4.75 3.45
N LEU A 174 17.91 4.58 2.87
CA LEU A 174 17.16 3.32 2.90
C LEU A 174 17.92 2.14 2.28
N THR A 175 18.80 2.40 1.31
CA THR A 175 19.54 1.34 0.59
C THR A 175 20.76 0.88 1.38
N MET A 176 21.46 1.81 2.03
CA MET A 176 22.69 1.54 2.79
C MET A 176 22.41 1.04 4.21
N LEU A 177 21.27 1.42 4.79
CA LEU A 177 20.89 1.17 6.19
C LEU A 177 21.04 -0.29 6.64
N PRO A 178 20.52 -1.30 5.93
CA PRO A 178 20.65 -2.69 6.36
C PRO A 178 22.11 -3.13 6.48
N GLY A 179 22.97 -2.71 5.53
CA GLY A 179 24.39 -3.04 5.57
C GLY A 179 25.13 -2.37 6.72
N VAL A 180 24.75 -1.13 7.05
CA VAL A 180 25.31 -0.40 8.20
C VAL A 180 24.89 -1.04 9.51
N LEU A 181 23.60 -1.38 9.66
CA LEU A 181 23.07 -2.07 10.83
C LEU A 181 23.75 -3.44 11.00
N LEU A 182 23.81 -4.27 9.96
CA LEU A 182 24.57 -5.53 10.02
C LEU A 182 26.04 -5.33 10.37
N GLY A 183 26.69 -4.30 9.82
CA GLY A 183 28.07 -3.94 10.13
C GLY A 183 28.29 -3.55 11.59
N LEU A 184 27.34 -2.84 12.20
CA LEU A 184 27.36 -2.51 13.62
C LEU A 184 27.20 -3.78 14.47
N GLY A 185 26.27 -4.66 14.10
CA GLY A 185 26.02 -5.93 14.78
C GLY A 185 27.17 -6.95 14.70
N LEU A 186 28.04 -6.83 13.68
CA LEU A 186 29.23 -7.67 13.48
C LEU A 186 30.36 -7.38 14.48
N THR A 187 30.35 -6.23 15.15
CA THR A 187 31.42 -5.85 16.08
C THR A 187 31.37 -6.63 17.40
N GLU A 188 30.27 -7.35 17.66
CA GLU A 188 30.15 -8.30 18.77
C GLU A 188 30.39 -9.76 18.37
N ARG A 189 31.11 -10.49 19.23
CA ARG A 189 31.25 -11.95 19.19
C ARG A 189 30.03 -12.63 19.83
N ALA A 190 28.89 -12.62 19.16
CA ALA A 190 27.83 -13.62 19.37
C ALA A 190 26.67 -13.37 18.41
N ASN A 191 26.66 -13.98 17.23
CA ASN A 191 25.37 -14.29 16.66
C ASN A 191 25.41 -15.55 15.81
N ARG A 192 24.90 -16.66 16.36
CA ARG A 192 24.59 -17.87 15.58
C ARG A 192 23.48 -17.62 14.54
N GLN A 193 22.85 -16.44 14.57
CA GLN A 193 21.78 -16.01 13.68
C GLN A 193 22.23 -14.97 12.64
N ILE A 194 23.54 -14.76 12.44
CA ILE A 194 23.99 -13.74 11.49
C ILE A 194 23.52 -14.01 10.05
N ASP A 195 23.42 -15.28 9.67
CA ASP A 195 22.92 -15.70 8.35
C ASP A 195 21.44 -15.35 8.17
N GLU A 196 20.64 -15.42 9.25
CA GLU A 196 19.22 -15.03 9.26
C GLU A 196 19.07 -13.52 9.03
N TRP A 197 19.87 -12.72 9.73
CA TRP A 197 19.89 -11.26 9.58
C TRP A 197 20.39 -10.81 8.20
N ILE A 198 21.38 -11.51 7.64
CA ILE A 198 21.82 -11.32 6.26
C ILE A 198 20.68 -11.63 5.29
N GLY A 199 19.95 -12.72 5.51
CA GLY A 199 18.77 -13.09 4.72
C GLY A 199 17.70 -11.98 4.72
N ILE A 200 17.34 -11.47 5.91
CA ILE A 200 16.39 -10.36 6.06
C ILE A 200 16.87 -9.11 5.31
N ALA A 201 18.16 -8.75 5.43
CA ALA A 201 18.72 -7.58 4.75
C ALA A 201 18.73 -7.73 3.22
N GLN A 202 19.03 -8.92 2.69
CA GLN A 202 19.00 -9.20 1.26
C GLN A 202 17.58 -9.13 0.72
N GLU A 203 16.62 -9.73 1.40
CA GLU A 203 15.22 -9.70 0.98
C GLU A 203 14.64 -8.28 1.05
N TYR A 204 15.00 -7.52 2.08
CA TYR A 204 14.69 -6.10 2.19
C TYR A 204 15.19 -5.34 0.96
N GLN A 205 16.45 -5.52 0.55
CA GLN A 205 17.01 -4.83 -0.62
C GLN A 205 16.27 -5.19 -1.91
N GLN A 206 15.93 -6.47 -2.10
CA GLN A 206 15.18 -6.92 -3.27
C GLN A 206 13.77 -6.32 -3.32
N ARG A 207 13.08 -6.27 -2.19
CA ARG A 207 11.72 -5.71 -2.09
C ARG A 207 11.73 -4.17 -2.18
N LEU A 208 12.73 -3.50 -1.63
CA LEU A 208 12.93 -2.05 -1.73
C LEU A 208 13.10 -1.60 -3.20
N GLN A 209 13.82 -2.38 -4.02
CA GLN A 209 13.97 -2.10 -5.44
C GLN A 209 12.65 -2.18 -6.21
N ARG A 210 11.71 -3.03 -5.76
CA ARG A 210 10.38 -3.21 -6.35
C ARG A 210 9.37 -2.15 -5.89
N LEU A 211 9.67 -1.39 -4.83
CA LEU A 211 8.79 -0.34 -4.34
C LEU A 211 8.71 0.83 -5.33
N ALA A 212 7.48 1.31 -5.53
CA ALA A 212 7.21 2.57 -6.21
C ALA A 212 7.79 3.76 -5.41
N PRO A 213 8.05 4.91 -6.06
CA PRO A 213 8.61 6.09 -5.39
C PRO A 213 7.82 6.51 -4.13
N GLU A 214 6.49 6.43 -4.17
CA GLU A 214 5.60 6.80 -3.07
C GLU A 214 5.80 5.88 -1.86
N GLY A 215 5.98 4.57 -2.10
CA GLY A 215 6.26 3.60 -1.03
C GLY A 215 7.64 3.84 -0.39
N ARG A 216 8.64 4.27 -1.17
CA ARG A 216 9.96 4.63 -0.62
C ARG A 216 9.90 5.90 0.22
N GLN A 217 9.09 6.88 -0.19
CA GLN A 217 8.86 8.10 0.61
C GLN A 217 8.13 7.79 1.92
N ALA A 218 7.10 6.94 1.87
CA ALA A 218 6.39 6.48 3.08
C ALA A 218 7.35 5.77 4.05
N LEU A 219 8.19 4.87 3.54
CA LEU A 219 9.19 4.15 4.34
C LEU A 219 10.24 5.09 4.95
N LEU A 220 10.66 6.11 4.21
CA LEU A 220 11.59 7.13 4.70
C LEU A 220 10.97 7.97 5.83
N GLY A 221 9.70 8.37 5.68
CA GLY A 221 8.94 9.05 6.73
C GLY A 221 8.87 8.20 7.99
N PHE A 222 8.47 6.93 7.83
CA PHE A 222 8.41 5.96 8.93
C PHE A 222 9.74 5.79 9.67
N LEU A 223 10.84 5.64 8.94
CA LEU A 223 12.18 5.57 9.53
C LEU A 223 12.49 6.80 10.39
N ARG A 224 12.20 8.01 9.90
CA ARG A 224 12.44 9.25 10.66
C ARG A 224 11.65 9.29 11.95
N GLU A 225 10.39 8.84 11.92
CA GLU A 225 9.56 8.75 13.13
C GLU A 225 10.12 7.76 14.15
N MET A 226 10.55 6.57 13.70
CA MET A 226 11.20 5.59 14.57
C MET A 226 12.45 6.17 15.24
N VAL A 227 13.28 6.89 14.47
CA VAL A 227 14.53 7.45 14.98
C VAL A 227 14.28 8.56 15.99
N SER A 228 13.27 9.41 15.76
CA SER A 228 12.84 10.42 16.73
C SER A 228 12.43 9.80 18.08
N ILE A 229 11.76 8.64 18.05
CA ILE A 229 11.40 7.90 19.27
C ILE A 229 12.66 7.34 19.95
N LEU A 230 13.64 6.86 19.17
CA LEU A 230 14.88 6.29 19.70
C LEU A 230 15.81 7.33 20.32
N GLU A 231 15.79 8.57 19.83
CA GLU A 231 16.56 9.71 20.37
C GLU A 231 16.01 10.27 21.69
N THR A 232 14.75 9.95 22.02
CA THR A 232 14.10 10.36 23.29
C THR A 232 14.41 9.36 24.40
#